data_AF-A0A848Y980-F1
#
_entry.id   AF-A0A848Y980-F1
#
_cell.length_a   1.000
_cell.length_b   1.000
_cell.length_c   1.000
_cell.angle_alpha   90.00
_cell.angle_beta   90.00
_cell.angle_gamma   90.00
#
_symmetry.space_group_name_H-M   'P 1'
#
loop_
_entity.id
_entity.type
_entity.pdbx_description
1 polymer ?
#
loop_
_entity_poly.entity_id
_entity_poly.type
_entity_poly.pdbx_seq_one_letter_code
_entity_poly.pdbx_strand_id
1 'polypeptide(L)' 'MRDSRPATREELVGFFERLDEELDKGGFLRPPEKRPAMLRNIHNMFTRANLTEQEVRTLHGMVSSLIRKHEQK' A
#
# COMPACT_ATOMS: atom_id res chain seq x y z
N MET A 1 24.01 -3.01 -2.91
CA MET A 1 22.59 -2.63 -2.82
C MET A 1 22.58 -1.41 -1.90
N ARG A 2 21.97 -0.28 -2.28
CA ARG A 2 22.05 0.92 -1.42
C ARG A 2 21.34 0.60 -0.10
N ASP A 3 22.09 0.55 0.99
CA ASP A 3 21.55 0.34 2.33
C ASP A 3 20.64 1.52 2.67
N SER A 4 19.33 1.33 2.50
CA SER A 4 18.32 2.28 2.94
C SER A 4 17.87 1.87 4.34
N ARG A 5 17.70 2.84 5.23
CA ARG A 5 17.23 2.59 6.60
C ARG A 5 15.87 1.87 6.58
N PRO A 6 15.52 1.13 7.63
CA PRO A 6 14.15 0.68 7.84
C PRO A 6 13.17 1.86 7.71
N ALA A 7 12.04 1.61 7.07
CA ALA A 7 10.96 2.59 6.99
C ALA A 7 10.47 2.93 8.40
N THR A 8 10.17 4.20 8.65
CA THR A 8 9.52 4.58 9.91
C THR A 8 8.07 4.12 9.92
N ARG A 9 7.46 4.14 11.11
CA ARG A 9 6.04 3.86 11.26
C ARG A 9 5.19 4.82 10.44
N GLU A 10 5.56 6.09 10.42
CA GLU A 10 4.85 7.16 9.70
C GLU A 10 4.88 6.92 8.18
N GLU A 11 6.01 6.46 7.64
CA GLU A 11 6.14 6.14 6.22
C GLU A 11 5.27 4.95 5.82
N LEU A 12 5.22 3.90 6.66
CA LEU A 12 4.34 2.77 6.43
C LEU A 12 2.86 3.14 6.54
N VAL A 13 2.49 3.96 7.52
CA VAL A 13 1.12 4.44 7.69
C VAL A 13 0.68 5.28 6.48
N GLY A 14 1.52 6.21 6.03
CA GLY A 14 1.21 6.99 4.83
C GLY A 14 1.08 6.13 3.56
N PHE A 15 1.83 5.04 3.47
CA PHE A 15 1.63 4.04 2.41
C PHE A 15 0.30 3.31 2.53
N PHE A 16 -0.08 2.87 3.73
CA PHE A 16 -1.35 2.17 3.97
C PHE A 16 -2.56 3.05 3.70
N GLU A 17 -2.57 4.30 4.16
CA GLU A 17 -3.68 5.23 3.90
C GLU A 17 -3.97 5.35 2.40
N ARG A 18 -2.92 5.56 1.60
CA ARG A 18 -3.05 5.65 0.16
C ARG A 18 -3.46 4.31 -0.46
N LEU A 19 -2.84 3.20 -0.06
CA LEU A 19 -3.15 1.89 -0.63
C LEU A 19 -4.61 1.50 -0.35
N ASP A 20 -5.07 1.70 0.88
CA ASP A 20 -6.42 1.37 1.33
C ASP A 20 -7.47 2.18 0.55
N GLU A 21 -7.25 3.48 0.35
CA GLU A 21 -8.13 4.35 -0.43
C GLU A 21 -8.26 3.85 -1.89
N GLU A 22 -7.14 3.50 -2.50
CA GLU A 22 -7.10 3.10 -3.91
C GLU A 22 -7.65 1.69 -4.15
N LEU A 23 -7.46 0.78 -3.20
CA LEU A 23 -8.11 -0.54 -3.22
C LEU A 23 -9.63 -0.42 -3.00
N ASP A 24 -10.09 0.53 -2.20
CA ASP A 24 -11.51 0.80 -2.00
C ASP A 24 -12.15 1.35 -3.29
N LYS A 25 -11.54 2.38 -3.89
CA LYS A 25 -11.95 2.95 -5.18
C LYS A 25 -11.94 1.91 -6.30
N GLY A 26 -10.92 1.05 -6.35
CA GLY A 26 -10.78 -0.03 -7.32
C GLY A 26 -11.75 -1.20 -7.11
N GLY A 27 -12.54 -1.19 -6.03
CA GLY A 27 -13.54 -2.24 -5.75
C GLY A 27 -12.95 -3.55 -5.22
N PHE A 28 -11.65 -3.59 -4.89
CA PHE A 28 -10.98 -4.78 -4.35
C PHE A 28 -11.50 -5.16 -2.97
N LEU A 29 -11.90 -4.18 -2.15
CA LEU A 29 -12.36 -4.37 -0.76
C LEU A 29 -13.83 -4.78 -0.64
N ARG A 30 -14.33 -5.63 -1.55
CA ARG A 30 -15.71 -6.12 -1.55
C ARG A 30 -15.76 -7.63 -1.25
N PRO A 31 -16.79 -8.11 -0.52
CA PRO A 31 -17.94 -7.37 0.03
C PRO A 31 -17.60 -6.61 1.34
N PRO A 32 -18.38 -5.58 1.74
CA PRO A 32 -18.04 -4.65 2.84
C PRO A 32 -17.76 -5.32 4.18
N GLU A 33 -18.45 -6.42 4.49
CA GLU A 33 -18.27 -7.19 5.72
C GLU A 33 -16.88 -7.83 5.83
N LYS A 34 -16.19 -8.06 4.70
CA LYS A 34 -14.83 -8.61 4.68
C LYS A 34 -13.74 -7.54 4.69
N ARG A 35 -14.07 -6.29 4.36
CA ARG A 35 -13.12 -5.17 4.25
C ARG A 35 -12.18 -5.07 5.46
N PRO A 36 -12.64 -5.11 6.73
CA PRO A 36 -11.72 -4.99 7.87
C PRO A 36 -10.70 -6.13 7.96
N ALA A 37 -11.08 -7.36 7.60
CA ALA A 37 -10.19 -8.50 7.60
C ALA A 37 -9.17 -8.43 6.45
N MET A 38 -9.61 -8.00 5.26
CA MET A 38 -8.74 -7.81 4.10
C MET A 38 -7.67 -6.75 4.37
N LEU A 39 -8.06 -5.58 4.87
CA LEU A 39 -7.13 -4.51 5.20
C LEU A 39 -6.11 -4.95 6.26
N ARG A 40 -6.55 -5.60 7.35
CA ARG A 40 -5.63 -6.16 8.34
C ARG A 40 -4.63 -7.13 7.71
N ASN A 41 -5.06 -8.02 6.82
CA ASN A 41 -4.16 -8.99 6.18
C ASN A 41 -3.11 -8.30 5.32
N ILE A 42 -3.52 -7.27 4.57
CA ILE A 42 -2.62 -6.46 3.73
C ILE A 42 -1.61 -5.72 4.61
N HIS A 43 -2.07 -5.01 5.64
CA HIS A 43 -1.20 -4.26 6.57
C HIS A 43 -0.21 -5.21 7.24
N ASN A 44 -0.70 -6.34 7.78
CA ASN A 44 0.14 -7.35 8.42
C ASN A 44 1.20 -7.92 7.48
N MET A 45 0.89 -8.10 6.19
CA MET A 45 1.85 -8.58 5.20
C MET A 45 3.01 -7.60 5.04
N PHE A 46 2.71 -6.31 4.89
CA PHE A 46 3.74 -5.27 4.73
C PHE A 46 4.51 -4.99 6.03
N THR A 47 3.84 -5.02 7.19
CA THR A 47 4.52 -4.85 8.48
C THR A 47 5.53 -5.97 8.74
N ARG A 48 5.24 -7.21 8.34
CA ARG A 48 6.20 -8.33 8.47
C ARG A 48 7.35 -8.27 7.48
N ALA A 49 7.22 -7.52 6.39
CA ALA A 49 8.23 -7.46 5.34
C ALA A 49 9.48 -6.65 5.72
N ASN A 50 9.45 -5.90 6.85
CA ASN A 50 10.57 -5.06 7.32
C ASN A 50 11.12 -4.15 6.21
N LEU A 51 10.21 -3.48 5.49
CA LEU A 51 10.56 -2.64 4.35
C LEU A 51 11.51 -1.51 4.74
N THR A 52 12.40 -1.18 3.82
CA THR A 52 13.20 0.03 3.85
C THR A 52 12.39 1.24 3.35
N GLU A 53 12.85 2.43 3.72
CA GLU A 53 12.30 3.70 3.23
C GLU A 53 12.26 3.75 1.68
N GLN A 54 13.30 3.24 1.02
CA GLN A 54 13.36 3.20 -0.44
C GLN A 54 12.29 2.28 -1.03
N GLU A 55 12.05 1.11 -0.45
CA GLU A 55 11.03 0.16 -0.92
C GLU A 55 9.62 0.74 -0.76
N VAL A 56 9.33 1.42 0.35
CA VAL A 56 8.04 2.11 0.55
C VAL A 56 7.81 3.17 -0.53
N ARG A 57 8.84 3.95 -0.90
CA ARG A 57 8.75 4.91 -2.01
C ARG A 57 8.51 4.23 -3.35
N THR A 58 9.17 3.10 -3.61
CA THR A 58 8.94 2.31 -4.81
C THR A 58 7.50 1.80 -4.89
N LEU A 59 6.94 1.31 -3.78
CA LEU A 59 5.55 0.86 -3.70
C LEU A 59 4.57 2.01 -3.98
N HIS A 60 4.80 3.20 -3.43
CA HIS A 60 4.01 4.39 -3.80
C HIS A 60 4.08 4.69 -5.31
N GLY A 61 5.24 4.56 -5.93
CA GLY A 61 5.41 4.72 -7.38
C GLY A 61 4.62 3.70 -8.19
N MET A 62 4.60 2.44 -7.75
CA MET A 62 3.79 1.39 -8.37
C MET A 62 2.29 1.71 -8.30
N VAL A 63 1.79 2.11 -7.13
CA VAL A 63 0.40 2.54 -6.93
C VAL A 63 0.06 3.71 -7.86
N SER A 64 0.91 4.75 -7.94
CA SER A 64 0.72 5.87 -8.87
C SER A 64 0.60 5.42 -10.33
N SER A 65 1.44 4.49 -10.77
CA SER A 65 1.46 4.00 -12.14
C SER A 65 0.18 3.23 -12.50
N LEU A 66 -0.30 2.40 -11.57
CA LEU A 66 -1.55 1.65 -11.76
C LEU A 66 -2.75 2.58 -11.86
N ILE A 67 -2.88 3.56 -10.95
CA ILE A 67 -3.99 4.53 -10.96
C ILE A 67 -4.02 5.33 -12.26
N ARG A 68 -2.87 5.87 -12.69
CA ARG A 68 -2.78 6.63 -13.95
C ARG A 68 -3.23 5.83 -15.17
N LYS A 69 -3.03 4.51 -15.18
CA LYS A 69 -3.52 3.64 -16.27
C LYS A 69 -5.03 3.44 -16.21
N HIS A 70 -5.63 3.46 -15.02
CA HIS A 70 -7.07 3.36 -14.85
C HIS A 70 -7.80 4.64 -15.30
N GLU A 71 -7.20 5.82 -15.16
CA GLU A 71 -7.79 7.10 -15.59
C GLU A 71 -7.80 7.34 -17.11
N GLN A 72 -6.98 6.59 -17.87
CA GLN A 72 -6.82 6.75 -19.32
C GLN A 72 -7.70 5.81 -20.15
N LYS A 73 -8.57 5.04 -19.50
CA LYS A 73 -9.54 4.12 -20.12
C LYS A 73 -10.95 4.68 -19.99
#